data_AF-A0A931WYU1-F1
#
_entry.id   AF-A0A931WYU1-F1
#
_cell.length_a   1.000
_cell.length_b   1.000
_cell.length_c   1.000
_cell.angle_alpha   90.00
_cell.angle_beta   90.00
_cell.angle_gamma   90.00
#
_symmetry.space_group_name_H-M   'P 1'
#
loop_
_entity.id
_entity.type
_entity.pdbx_description
1 polymer ?
#
loop_
_entity_poly.entity_id
_entity_poly.type
_entity_poly.pdbx_seq_one_letter_code
_entity_poly.pdbx_strand_id
1 'polypeptide(L)' 'MRHELGLKEGDELLLLLEEGHIELLTRDQLWAKIQERYKNVSRGVSLADKLIAERRAEAKREDAELRNSLTH' A
#
# COMPACT_ATOMS: atom_id res chain seq x y z
N MET A 1 11.17 -21.72 22.04
CA MET A 1 11.32 -20.83 20.88
C MET A 1 11.26 -21.55 19.52
N ARG A 2 12.26 -22.34 19.06
CA ARG A 2 12.22 -22.99 17.72
C ARG A 2 11.00 -23.90 17.51
N HIS A 3 10.60 -24.65 18.53
CA HIS A 3 9.44 -25.55 18.47
C HIS A 3 8.08 -24.83 18.55
N GLU A 4 8.03 -23.68 19.22
CA GLU A 4 6.81 -22.86 19.38
C GLU A 4 6.48 -22.08 18.10
N LEU A 5 7.50 -21.81 17.27
CA LEU A 5 7.35 -21.15 15.98
C LEU A 5 7.01 -22.13 14.84
N GLY A 6 6.99 -23.44 15.11
CA GLY A 6 6.68 -24.47 14.10
C GLY A 6 7.73 -24.63 13.00
N LEU A 7 8.93 -24.07 13.19
CA LEU A 7 9.99 -24.03 12.19
C LEU A 7 10.88 -25.27 12.24
N LYS A 8 11.15 -25.85 11.08
CA LYS A 8 12.07 -26.97 10.88
C LYS A 8 13.43 -26.47 10.42
N GLU A 9 14.43 -27.33 10.56
CA GLU A 9 15.76 -27.03 10.02
C GLU A 9 15.71 -26.97 8.50
N GLY A 10 16.35 -25.96 7.93
CA GLY A 10 16.32 -25.71 6.49
C GLY A 10 15.11 -24.91 6.00
N ASP A 11 14.17 -24.53 6.89
CA ASP A 11 13.08 -23.63 6.51
C ASP A 11 13.63 -22.23 6.18
N GLU A 12 13.19 -21.69 5.06
CA GLU A 12 13.52 -20.33 4.65
C GLU A 12 12.61 -19.30 5.33
N LEU A 13 13.23 -18.28 5.89
CA LEU A 13 12.54 -17.14 6.51
C LEU A 13 12.89 -15.85 5.79
N LEU A 14 11.92 -14.95 5.78
CA LEU A 14 12.08 -13.57 5.32
C LEU A 14 12.23 -12.67 6.55
N LEU A 15 13.25 -11.83 6.53
CA LEU A 15 13.49 -10.81 7.54
C LEU A 15 13.03 -9.46 7.00
N LEU A 16 12.04 -8.86 7.67
CA LEU A 16 11.59 -7.51 7.40
C LEU A 16 12.09 -6.59 8.51
N LEU A 17 12.65 -5.45 8.12
CA LEU A 17 13.08 -4.39 9.02
C LEU A 17 12.20 -3.17 8.77
N GLU A 18 11.30 -2.87 9.70
CA GLU A 18 10.46 -1.66 9.69
C GLU A 18 10.60 -0.95 11.03
N GLU A 19 10.71 0.39 11.02
CA GLU A 19 10.57 1.26 12.20
C GLU A 19 11.23 0.75 13.51
N GLY A 20 12.47 0.25 13.41
CA GLY A 20 13.26 -0.20 14.56
C GLY A 20 12.89 -1.58 15.12
N HIS A 21 12.01 -2.34 14.46
CA HIS A 21 11.71 -3.72 14.80
C HIS A 21 12.03 -4.68 13.64
N ILE A 22 12.32 -5.92 14.01
CA ILE A 22 12.58 -7.02 13.08
C ILE A 22 11.40 -7.98 13.16
N GLU A 23 10.80 -8.27 12.01
CA GLU A 23 9.88 -9.37 11.85
C GLU A 23 10.55 -10.50 11.06
N LEU A 24 10.44 -11.72 11.56
CA LEU A 24 10.80 -12.95 10.86
C LEU A 24 9.50 -13.65 10.44
N LEU A 25 9.32 -13.84 9.14
CA LEU A 25 8.10 -14.41 8.58
C LEU A 25 8.45 -15.58 7.66
N THR A 26 7.61 -16.62 7.65
CA THR A 26 7.58 -17.55 6.51
C THR A 26 6.95 -16.88 5.29
N ARG A 27 7.15 -17.45 4.11
CA ARG A 27 6.52 -16.96 2.88
C ARG A 27 5.00 -16.92 2.98
N ASP A 28 4.38 -17.94 3.58
CA ASP A 28 2.93 -18.02 3.73
C ASP A 28 2.39 -16.96 4.69
N GLN A 29 3.11 -16.70 5.79
CA GLN A 29 2.77 -15.63 6.72
C GLN A 29 2.85 -14.25 6.07
N LEU A 30 3.88 -14.01 5.25
CA LEU A 30 4.00 -12.77 4.49
C LEU A 30 2.81 -12.61 3.52
N TRP A 31 2.42 -13.68 2.83
CA TRP A 31 1.31 -13.61 1.90
C TRP A 31 -0.03 -13.35 2.58
N ALA A 32 -0.29 -14.00 3.71
CA ALA A 32 -1.46 -13.73 4.54
C ALA A 32 -1.49 -12.27 5.03
N LYS A 33 -0.34 -11.72 5.46
CA LYS A 33 -0.20 -10.32 5.90
C LYS A 33 -0.52 -9.34 4.76
N ILE A 34 -0.03 -9.60 3.55
CA ILE A 34 -0.34 -8.80 2.36
C ILE A 34 -1.83 -8.87 2.05
N GLN A 35 -2.41 -10.07 2.03
CA GLN A 35 -3.84 -10.24 1.73
C GLN A 35 -4.73 -9.51 2.74
N GLU A 36 -4.44 -9.60 4.05
CA GLU A 36 -5.22 -8.90 5.07
C GLU A 36 -5.06 -7.38 4.95
N ARG A 37 -3.84 -6.89 4.71
CA ARG A 37 -3.57 -5.45 4.52
C ARG A 37 -4.39 -4.86 3.38
N TYR A 38 -4.59 -5.61 2.30
CA TYR A 38 -5.32 -5.13 1.11
C TYR A 38 -6.74 -5.72 0.97
N LYS A 39 -7.26 -6.41 1.99
CA LYS A 39 -8.58 -7.04 1.97
C LYS A 39 -9.73 -6.07 1.69
N ASN A 40 -9.60 -4.84 2.17
CA ASN A 40 -10.61 -3.79 2.01
C ASN A 40 -10.38 -2.92 0.76
N VAL A 41 -9.36 -3.21 -0.04
CA VAL A 41 -9.18 -2.54 -1.34
C VAL A 41 -10.30 -3.02 -2.27
N SER A 42 -11.09 -2.06 -2.75
CA SER A 42 -12.24 -2.34 -3.63
C SER A 42 -11.79 -3.11 -4.87
N ARG A 43 -12.27 -4.36 -4.98
CA ARG A 43 -11.96 -5.22 -6.14
C ARG A 43 -12.64 -4.65 -7.37
N GLY A 44 -11.87 -4.42 -8.42
CA GLY A 44 -12.37 -3.90 -9.71
C GLY A 44 -12.33 -2.37 -9.83
N VAL A 45 -11.85 -1.64 -8.82
CA VAL A 45 -11.59 -0.20 -8.93
C VAL A 45 -10.08 0.04 -9.00
N SER A 46 -9.63 0.63 -10.10
CA SER A 46 -8.27 1.14 -10.22
C SER A 46 -8.12 2.40 -9.37
N LEU A 47 -7.47 2.26 -8.20
CA LEU A 47 -7.11 3.39 -7.35
C LEU A 47 -6.24 4.40 -8.11
N ALA A 48 -5.37 3.92 -9.01
CA ALA A 48 -4.53 4.76 -9.84
C ALA A 48 -5.38 5.66 -10.74
N ASP A 49 -6.38 5.10 -11.44
CA ASP A 49 -7.26 5.88 -12.31
C ASP A 49 -8.10 6.89 -11.52
N LYS A 50 -8.56 6.50 -10.33
CA LYS A 50 -9.28 7.41 -9.43
C LYS A 50 -8.41 8.61 -9.03
N LEU A 51 -7.18 8.37 -8.60
CA LEU A 51 -6.23 9.44 -8.22
C LEU A 51 -5.87 10.34 -9.41
N ILE A 52 -5.69 9.76 -10.61
CA ILE A 52 -5.41 10.53 -11.83
C ILE A 52 -6.62 11.43 -12.18
N ALA A 53 -7.83 10.89 -12.09
CA ALA A 53 -9.06 11.65 -12.34
C ALA A 53 -9.22 12.82 -11.36
N GLU A 54 -9.00 12.57 -10.06
CA GLU A 54 -9.03 13.59 -9.01
C GLU A 54 -8.00 14.70 -9.29
N ARG A 55 -6.77 14.34 -9.64
CA ARG A 55 -5.71 15.31 -9.98
C ARG A 55 -6.05 16.16 -11.20
N ARG A 56 -6.63 15.55 -12.25
CA ARG A 56 -7.04 16.28 -13.45
C ARG A 56 -8.20 17.24 -13.18
N ALA A 57 -9.12 16.86 -12.29
CA ALA A 57 -10.21 17.73 -11.87
C ALA A 57 -9.67 18.94 -11.07
N GLU A 58 -8.72 18.70 -10.17
CA GLU A 58 -8.07 19.78 -9.41
C GLU A 58 -7.33 20.77 -10.32
N ALA A 59 -6.49 20.27 -11.23
CA ALA A 59 -5.74 21.12 -12.14
C ALA A 59 -6.64 22.03 -13.01
N LYS A 60 -7.85 21.54 -13.37
CA LYS A 60 -8.84 22.36 -14.09
C LYS A 60 -9.45 23.46 -13.22
N ARG A 61 -9.69 23.19 -11.93
CA ARG A 61 -10.18 24.20 -10.98
C ARG A 61 -9.14 25.28 -10.79
N GLU A 62 -7.89 24.89 -10.53
CA GLU A 62 -6.77 25.81 -10.37
C GLU A 62 -6.58 26.70 -11.61
N ASP A 63 -6.63 26.16 -12.84
CA ASP A 63 -6.54 26.96 -14.08
C ASP A 63 -7.71 27.94 -14.22
N ALA A 64 -8.94 27.54 -13.87
CA ALA A 64 -10.10 28.41 -13.91
C ALA A 64 -10.01 29.55 -12.88
N GLU A 65 -9.55 29.24 -11.66
CA GLU A 65 -9.30 30.22 -10.61
C GLU A 65 -8.19 31.21 -10.98
N LEU A 66 -7.11 30.71 -11.61
CA LEU A 66 -6.03 31.54 -12.12
C LEU A 66 -6.51 32.49 -13.22
N ARG A 67 -7.35 32.02 -14.15
CA ARG A 67 -7.93 32.85 -15.21
C ARG A 67 -8.87 33.92 -14.67
N ASN A 68 -9.71 33.56 -13.71
CA ASN A 68 -10.64 34.50 -13.08
C ASN A 68 -9.92 35.58 -12.25
N SER A 69 -8.77 35.26 -11.64
CA SER A 69 -7.95 36.24 -10.92
C SER A 69 -7.12 37.16 -11.83
N LEU A 70 -6.90 36.79 -13.09
CA LEU A 70 -6.28 37.63 -14.12
C LEU A 70 -7.27 38.55 -14.86
N THR A 71 -8.57 38.35 -14.67
CA THR A 71 -9.65 39.13 -15.30
C THR A 71 -10.33 40.13 -14.36
N HIS A 72 -9.87 40.24 -13.11
CA HIS A 72 -10.18 41.31 -12.14
C HIS A 72 -8.94 42.15 -11.88
#